data_AF-C1E1U8-F1
#
_entry.id   AF-C1E1U8-F1
#
_cell.length_a   1.000
_cell.length_b   1.000
_cell.length_c   1.000
_cell.angle_alpha   90.00
_cell.angle_beta   90.00
_cell.angle_gamma   90.00
#
_symmetry.space_group_name_H-M   'P 1'
#
loop_
_entity.id
_entity.type
_entity.pdbx_description
1 polymer ?
#
loop_
_entity_poly.entity_id
_entity_poly.type
_entity_poly.pdbx_seq_one_letter_code
_entity_poly.pdbx_strand_id
1 'polypeptide(L)'
;MGAPDLLTRSFAPRITFVDMAEKWRDNQPAVSVAFAGVNRARRARAAAADASADAAEASLGRADLMPRDDTVDATRIASGASSSRGDDGDKGSESRAAWSVALGTGLERWIADRGIVVSEPKHFVDVEALYDLYVRDVHPEGKAPNLVTFSSMAGKTLRRVLAPATLARRVGKLSVTCEALPATRENWPPRMANKKAEKIKKHGPKDPGRSRPHDLVKQDKDSTGATCARYVSEMLKLACGPELVRLRVFPDAKELTEAFAASNAIRTHLWSRYKPNDERVCLIAVGDGNTPRSAALCAFLTRWQCVAVDPEMVPWRDWRRRHKIQDATWSSCEVKEGDEIDEEGDTHGWGGVRRLQVHRRKMQEMVVECELALIVMIHAHISLKDVLAAVKTKSGECAAVILPCCNWYSRLAHPDGATAPCHEYEDDAVVSPQRTVRVFSSLPCGVSGAGDGVPCPEVVA
;
A
#
# COMPACT_ATOMS: atom_id res chain seq x y z
N MET A 1 35.27 11.51 -35.22
CA MET A 1 34.80 12.55 -34.27
C MET A 1 33.37 12.20 -33.88
N GLY A 2 33.21 11.42 -32.81
CA GLY A 2 31.89 11.09 -32.27
C GLY A 2 31.41 12.26 -31.40
N ALA A 3 30.23 12.80 -31.70
CA ALA A 3 29.60 13.79 -30.85
C ALA A 3 29.42 13.19 -29.44
N PRO A 4 29.75 13.93 -28.36
CA PRO A 4 29.51 13.44 -27.02
C PRO A 4 28.01 13.18 -26.87
N ASP A 5 27.66 11.97 -26.45
CA ASP A 5 26.32 11.60 -26.02
C ASP A 5 25.81 12.71 -25.10
N LEU A 6 24.77 13.42 -25.56
CA LEU A 6 24.04 14.38 -24.74
C LEU A 6 23.38 13.55 -23.64
N LEU A 7 24.13 13.37 -22.54
CA LEU A 7 23.68 12.75 -21.30
C LEU A 7 22.24 13.24 -21.05
N THR A 8 21.30 12.31 -21.13
CA THR A 8 19.91 12.50 -20.74
C THR A 8 19.90 12.98 -19.30
N ARG A 9 19.98 14.30 -19.10
CA ARG A 9 19.86 14.92 -17.78
C ARG A 9 18.49 14.52 -17.25
N SER A 10 18.49 13.72 -16.18
CA SER A 10 17.25 13.46 -15.45
C SER A 10 16.73 14.81 -14.96
N PHE A 11 15.58 15.23 -15.46
CA PHE A 11 14.93 16.46 -15.03
C PHE A 11 14.30 16.23 -13.65
N ALA A 12 15.13 16.25 -12.61
CA ALA A 12 14.63 16.35 -11.25
C ALA A 12 14.12 17.78 -11.03
N PRO A 13 12.96 17.98 -10.37
CA PRO A 13 12.51 19.30 -9.99
C PRO A 13 13.56 19.96 -9.09
N ARG A 14 13.78 21.26 -9.28
CA ARG A 14 14.63 22.05 -8.38
C ARG A 14 13.76 22.55 -7.24
N ILE A 15 14.15 22.21 -6.02
CA ILE A 15 13.45 22.61 -4.81
C ILE A 15 14.33 23.59 -4.05
N THR A 16 13.80 24.77 -3.76
CA THR A 16 14.47 25.81 -2.99
C THR A 16 13.69 26.03 -1.71
N PHE A 17 14.35 25.96 -0.55
CA PHE A 17 13.72 26.27 0.73
C PHE A 17 13.82 27.77 0.99
N VAL A 18 12.74 28.35 1.50
CA VAL A 18 12.65 29.77 1.80
C VAL A 18 12.70 29.94 3.31
N ASP A 19 13.60 30.79 3.79
CA ASP A 19 13.61 31.18 5.20
C ASP A 19 12.41 32.09 5.48
N MET A 20 11.56 31.70 6.44
CA MET A 20 10.31 32.40 6.77
C MET A 20 10.52 33.69 7.57
N ALA A 21 11.78 34.08 7.80
CA ALA A 21 12.14 35.29 8.53
C ALA A 21 11.82 36.56 7.70
N GLU A 22 10.58 37.05 7.77
CA GLU A 22 10.22 38.45 8.05
C GLU A 22 8.77 38.80 7.65
N LYS A 23 8.22 38.26 6.56
CA LYS A 23 6.96 38.78 5.99
C LYS A 23 5.63 38.20 6.52
N TRP A 24 5.65 37.08 7.26
CA TRP A 24 4.42 36.32 7.56
C TRP A 24 3.99 36.29 9.03
N ARG A 25 4.77 36.88 9.96
CA ARG A 25 4.32 37.03 11.36
C ARG A 25 3.08 37.91 11.49
N ASP A 26 2.88 38.84 10.55
CA ASP A 26 1.83 39.85 10.64
C ASP A 26 0.47 39.39 10.06
N ASN A 27 0.42 38.26 9.36
CA ASN A 27 -0.79 37.74 8.70
C ASN A 27 -1.39 36.48 9.35
N GLN A 28 -0.97 36.13 10.57
CA GLN A 28 -1.73 35.14 11.34
C GLN A 28 -3.00 35.82 11.87
N PRO A 29 -4.22 35.33 11.56
CA PRO A 29 -5.38 35.75 12.33
C PRO A 29 -5.08 35.44 13.79
N ALA A 30 -5.26 36.41 14.68
CA ALA A 30 -5.12 36.20 16.12
C ALA A 30 -6.12 35.10 16.52
N VAL A 31 -5.65 33.86 16.58
CA VAL A 31 -6.43 32.74 17.07
C VAL A 31 -6.54 32.96 18.57
N SER A 32 -7.66 33.53 18.99
CA SER A 32 -7.95 33.68 20.40
C SER A 32 -7.83 32.30 21.04
N VAL A 33 -7.01 32.22 22.08
CA VAL A 33 -6.58 31.00 22.74
C VAL A 33 -7.74 30.44 23.57
N ALA A 34 -8.75 29.87 22.90
CA ALA A 34 -9.82 29.10 23.54
C ALA A 34 -9.53 27.58 23.56
N PHE A 35 -8.57 27.11 22.75
CA PHE A 35 -8.25 25.68 22.63
C PHE A 35 -7.27 25.14 23.70
N ALA A 36 -6.61 26.02 24.46
CA ALA A 36 -5.69 25.60 25.54
C ALA A 36 -6.42 25.00 26.76
N GLY A 37 -7.73 25.27 26.93
CA GLY A 37 -8.53 24.73 28.04
C GLY A 37 -8.89 23.25 27.88
N VAL A 38 -9.12 22.79 26.65
CA VAL A 38 -9.60 21.42 26.38
C VAL A 38 -8.51 20.38 26.64
N ASN A 39 -7.26 20.67 26.26
CA ASN A 39 -6.14 19.76 26.51
C ASN A 39 -5.70 19.75 27.98
N ARG A 40 -5.89 20.85 28.72
CA ARG A 40 -5.63 20.90 30.16
C ARG A 40 -6.66 20.08 30.95
N ALA A 41 -7.94 20.17 30.59
CA ALA A 41 -9.00 19.36 31.19
C ALA A 41 -8.82 17.85 30.89
N ARG A 42 -8.32 17.50 29.70
CA ARG A 42 -8.07 16.10 29.31
C ARG A 42 -6.85 15.51 30.02
N ARG A 43 -5.77 16.29 30.23
CA ARG A 43 -4.62 15.87 31.07
C ARG A 43 -4.98 15.76 32.54
N ALA A 44 -5.82 16.67 33.06
CA ALA A 44 -6.30 16.58 34.45
C ALA A 44 -7.18 15.35 34.70
N ARG A 45 -8.02 14.94 33.72
CA ARG A 45 -8.82 13.71 33.81
C ARG A 45 -7.99 12.43 33.70
N ALA A 46 -6.92 12.43 32.90
CA ALA A 46 -6.00 11.29 32.82
C ALA A 46 -5.21 11.12 34.13
N ALA A 47 -4.68 12.22 34.69
CA ALA A 47 -3.97 12.18 35.98
C ALA A 47 -4.87 11.79 37.16
N ALA A 48 -6.16 12.13 37.13
CA ALA A 48 -7.12 11.71 38.16
C ALA A 48 -7.52 10.22 38.05
N ALA A 49 -7.46 9.64 36.84
CA ALA A 49 -7.73 8.21 36.64
C ALA A 49 -6.56 7.33 37.09
N ASP A 50 -5.32 7.79 36.89
CA ASP A 50 -4.13 7.09 37.39
C ASP A 50 -4.05 7.15 38.93
N ALA A 51 -4.39 8.28 39.55
CA ALA A 51 -4.42 8.42 41.01
C ALA A 51 -5.52 7.57 41.69
N SER A 52 -6.59 7.18 40.99
CA SER A 52 -7.62 6.29 41.55
C SER A 52 -7.30 4.81 41.40
N ALA A 53 -6.38 4.45 40.49
CA ALA A 53 -5.90 3.08 40.33
C ALA A 53 -4.93 2.70 41.46
N ASP A 54 -4.05 3.62 41.86
CA ASP A 54 -3.08 3.40 42.95
C ASP A 54 -3.75 3.34 44.35
N ALA A 55 -4.93 3.92 44.51
CA ALA A 55 -5.71 3.84 45.75
C ALA A 55 -6.44 2.50 45.94
N ALA A 56 -6.65 1.73 44.88
CA ALA A 56 -7.42 0.48 44.93
C ALA A 56 -6.56 -0.76 45.27
N GLU A 57 -5.23 -0.67 45.19
CA GLU A 57 -4.33 -1.79 45.56
C GLU A 57 -3.93 -1.82 47.05
N ALA A 58 -4.29 -0.80 47.84
CA ALA A 58 -3.86 -0.69 49.24
C ALA A 58 -4.83 -1.28 50.28
N SER A 59 -5.95 -1.93 49.91
CA SER A 59 -6.94 -2.43 50.88
C SER A 59 -7.39 -3.88 50.66
N LEU A 60 -6.45 -4.84 50.69
CA LEU A 60 -6.81 -6.26 50.85
C LEU A 60 -5.97 -6.90 51.96
N GLY A 61 -6.45 -6.76 53.19
CA GLY A 61 -6.04 -7.54 54.35
C GLY A 61 -7.23 -8.30 54.95
N ARG A 62 -7.17 -9.63 54.82
CA ARG A 62 -7.64 -10.70 55.75
C ARG A 62 -8.98 -10.54 56.49
N ALA A 63 -9.92 -11.48 56.24
CA ALA A 63 -10.69 -12.19 57.29
C ALA A 63 -11.47 -13.40 56.73
N ASP A 64 -11.76 -14.32 57.64
CA ASP A 64 -12.17 -15.72 57.54
C ASP A 64 -13.67 -16.02 57.25
N LEU A 65 -13.88 -17.24 56.75
CA LEU A 65 -14.93 -18.25 57.04
C LEU A 65 -16.40 -17.83 57.27
N MET A 66 -17.31 -18.31 56.40
CA MET A 66 -18.37 -19.31 56.67
C MET A 66 -19.46 -19.32 55.55
N PRO A 67 -20.24 -20.41 55.39
CA PRO A 67 -20.92 -20.77 54.16
C PRO A 67 -22.39 -20.36 54.16
N ARG A 68 -23.01 -20.22 52.97
CA ARG A 68 -24.47 -20.27 52.83
C ARG A 68 -24.94 -20.90 51.52
N ASP A 69 -26.03 -21.64 51.72
CA ASP A 69 -26.83 -22.46 50.83
C ASP A 69 -27.47 -21.75 49.63
N ASP A 70 -27.62 -22.55 48.57
CA ASP A 70 -28.77 -22.76 47.70
C ASP A 70 -29.92 -21.73 47.68
N THR A 71 -30.26 -21.26 46.49
CA THR A 71 -31.64 -21.32 45.97
C THR A 71 -31.71 -21.05 44.46
N VAL A 72 -32.09 -22.11 43.74
CA VAL A 72 -33.04 -22.20 42.62
C VAL A 72 -33.61 -20.87 42.08
N ASP A 73 -33.43 -20.58 40.79
CA ASP A 73 -34.59 -20.46 39.88
C ASP A 73 -34.25 -20.52 38.39
N ALA A 74 -35.07 -21.30 37.67
CA ALA A 74 -35.08 -21.47 36.23
C ALA A 74 -35.87 -20.32 35.58
N THR A 75 -35.58 -19.83 34.38
CA THR A 75 -36.07 -20.38 33.11
C THR A 75 -35.79 -19.36 31.99
N ARG A 76 -35.30 -19.81 30.81
CA ARG A 76 -36.02 -19.75 29.51
C ARG A 76 -35.09 -19.97 28.30
N ILE A 77 -35.38 -21.07 27.59
CA ILE A 77 -35.62 -21.23 26.14
C ILE A 77 -34.63 -20.54 25.16
N ALA A 78 -33.85 -21.35 24.44
CA ALA A 78 -33.76 -21.29 22.97
C ALA A 78 -33.15 -22.59 22.39
N SER A 79 -33.95 -23.25 21.54
CA SER A 79 -33.58 -24.10 20.41
C SER A 79 -32.26 -23.68 19.72
N GLY A 80 -31.35 -24.54 19.29
CA GLY A 80 -31.49 -25.86 18.67
C GLY A 80 -30.94 -25.80 17.24
N ALA A 81 -29.68 -26.21 17.04
CA ALA A 81 -29.10 -26.70 15.78
C ALA A 81 -27.62 -27.10 16.00
N SER A 82 -27.38 -28.30 16.55
CA SER A 82 -26.06 -28.94 16.52
C SER A 82 -26.06 -30.07 15.49
N SER A 83 -25.19 -29.97 14.50
CA SER A 83 -24.88 -31.08 13.60
C SER A 83 -24.01 -32.09 14.35
N SER A 84 -24.55 -33.29 14.57
CA SER A 84 -23.81 -34.43 15.11
C SER A 84 -22.72 -34.86 14.13
N ARG A 85 -21.44 -34.64 14.52
CA ARG A 85 -20.33 -35.43 14.00
C ARG A 85 -20.20 -36.65 14.89
N GLY A 86 -20.28 -37.82 14.28
CA GLY A 86 -20.08 -39.11 14.95
C GLY A 86 -18.73 -39.15 15.65
N ASP A 87 -18.78 -39.51 16.92
CA ASP A 87 -17.67 -39.76 17.81
C ASP A 87 -17.21 -41.21 17.59
N ASP A 88 -16.35 -41.41 16.58
CA ASP A 88 -15.68 -42.68 16.34
C ASP A 88 -14.31 -42.65 17.03
N GLY A 89 -14.27 -43.20 18.25
CA GLY A 89 -13.18 -44.01 18.79
C GLY A 89 -11.75 -43.44 18.77
N ASP A 90 -11.39 -42.80 19.88
CA ASP A 90 -10.04 -42.30 20.24
C ASP A 90 -9.01 -43.43 20.53
N LYS A 91 -8.86 -44.40 19.62
CA LYS A 91 -7.81 -45.44 19.67
C LYS A 91 -6.83 -45.39 18.49
N GLY A 92 -6.86 -44.33 17.68
CA GLY A 92 -6.08 -44.21 16.44
C GLY A 92 -5.10 -43.03 16.36
N SER A 93 -4.99 -42.18 17.40
CA SER A 93 -4.16 -40.98 17.34
C SER A 93 -2.67 -41.29 17.57
N GLU A 94 -2.34 -42.15 18.55
CA GLU A 94 -0.95 -42.53 18.84
C GLU A 94 -0.29 -43.33 17.71
N SER A 95 -1.04 -44.24 17.07
CA SER A 95 -0.52 -45.05 15.95
C SER A 95 -0.24 -44.21 14.70
N ARG A 96 -1.04 -43.17 14.44
CA ARG A 96 -0.81 -42.22 13.33
C ARG A 96 0.40 -41.33 13.57
N ALA A 97 0.64 -40.90 14.82
CA ALA A 97 1.80 -40.08 15.16
C ALA A 97 3.11 -40.86 15.02
N ALA A 98 3.18 -42.07 15.59
CA ALA A 98 4.34 -42.94 15.49
C ALA A 98 4.66 -43.29 14.02
N TRP A 99 3.63 -43.60 13.23
CA TRP A 99 3.79 -43.93 11.82
C TRP A 99 4.26 -42.72 10.98
N SER A 100 3.77 -41.51 11.28
CA SER A 100 4.20 -40.30 10.57
C SER A 100 5.68 -39.95 10.86
N VAL A 101 6.15 -40.19 12.07
CA VAL A 101 7.56 -40.00 12.45
C VAL A 101 8.44 -41.02 11.73
N ALA A 102 8.06 -42.30 11.74
CA ALA A 102 8.79 -43.36 11.04
C ALA A 102 8.85 -43.13 9.52
N LEU A 103 7.75 -42.67 8.92
CA LEU A 103 7.72 -42.32 7.50
C LEU A 103 8.65 -41.12 7.20
N GLY A 104 8.67 -40.12 8.08
CA GLY A 104 9.54 -38.95 7.93
C GLY A 104 11.02 -39.31 7.95
N THR A 105 11.46 -40.09 8.94
CA THR A 105 12.87 -40.51 9.08
C THR A 105 13.29 -41.47 7.97
N GLY A 106 12.42 -42.40 7.57
CA GLY A 106 12.66 -43.29 6.43
C GLY A 106 12.80 -42.53 5.11
N LEU A 107 11.97 -41.50 4.90
CA LEU A 107 12.02 -40.67 3.71
C LEU A 107 13.28 -39.79 3.65
N GLU A 108 13.76 -39.27 4.78
CA GLU A 108 15.03 -38.51 4.86
C GLU A 108 16.22 -39.37 4.43
N ARG A 109 16.32 -40.58 4.97
CA ARG A 109 17.38 -41.52 4.62
C ARG A 109 17.31 -41.90 3.14
N TRP A 110 16.12 -42.22 2.64
CA TRP A 110 15.93 -42.56 1.22
C TRP A 110 16.29 -41.42 0.27
N ILE A 111 15.93 -40.16 0.60
CA ILE A 111 16.31 -38.97 -0.19
C ILE A 111 17.84 -38.84 -0.27
N ALA A 112 18.53 -39.06 0.84
CA ALA A 112 19.99 -39.02 0.91
C ALA A 112 20.64 -40.16 0.08
N ASP A 113 20.15 -41.39 0.25
CA ASP A 113 20.68 -42.58 -0.42
C ASP A 113 20.51 -42.51 -1.95
N ARG A 114 19.41 -41.91 -2.42
CA ARG A 114 19.11 -41.73 -3.85
C ARG A 114 19.76 -40.50 -4.49
N GLY A 115 20.53 -39.72 -3.71
CA GLY A 115 21.19 -38.51 -4.21
C GLY A 115 20.18 -37.51 -4.78
N ILE A 116 19.01 -37.37 -4.15
CA ILE A 116 17.99 -36.44 -4.61
C ILE A 116 18.47 -35.02 -4.35
N VAL A 117 18.54 -34.20 -5.40
CA VAL A 117 19.02 -32.82 -5.35
C VAL A 117 17.98 -31.85 -5.91
N VAL A 118 18.13 -30.57 -5.61
CA VAL A 118 17.27 -29.52 -6.17
C VAL A 118 17.61 -29.32 -7.64
N SER A 119 16.61 -29.36 -8.51
CA SER A 119 16.78 -29.10 -9.93
C SER A 119 16.70 -27.60 -10.22
N GLU A 120 17.15 -27.16 -11.41
CA GLU A 120 16.93 -25.77 -11.82
C GLU A 120 15.43 -25.41 -11.76
N PRO A 121 15.03 -24.13 -11.52
CA PRO A 121 13.65 -23.71 -11.34
C PRO A 121 12.65 -24.02 -12.47
N LYS A 122 13.14 -24.50 -13.62
CA LYS A 122 12.36 -24.85 -14.83
C LYS A 122 12.18 -26.36 -15.02
N HIS A 123 12.78 -27.17 -14.14
CA HIS A 123 12.71 -28.61 -14.18
C HIS A 123 11.86 -29.10 -13.00
N PHE A 124 10.99 -30.06 -13.26
CA PHE A 124 10.10 -30.61 -12.24
C PHE A 124 9.96 -32.12 -12.40
N VAL A 125 9.75 -32.78 -11.27
CA VAL A 125 9.33 -34.19 -11.17
C VAL A 125 7.91 -34.23 -10.60
N ASP A 126 7.12 -35.14 -11.13
CA ASP A 126 5.77 -35.41 -10.65
C ASP A 126 5.85 -36.06 -9.25
N VAL A 127 5.01 -35.60 -8.32
CA VAL A 127 4.96 -36.19 -6.96
C VAL A 127 4.54 -37.65 -7.02
N GLU A 128 3.70 -38.04 -7.98
CA GLU A 128 3.30 -39.44 -8.21
C GLU A 128 4.49 -40.29 -8.67
N ALA A 129 5.31 -39.78 -9.60
CA ALA A 129 6.52 -40.47 -10.04
C ALA A 129 7.53 -40.64 -8.88
N LEU A 130 7.67 -39.62 -8.03
CA LEU A 130 8.52 -39.68 -6.85
C LEU A 130 7.97 -40.68 -5.81
N TYR A 131 6.64 -40.76 -5.68
CA TYR A 131 5.95 -41.73 -4.83
C TYR A 131 6.15 -43.16 -5.33
N ASP A 132 5.96 -43.42 -6.62
CA ASP A 132 6.15 -44.75 -7.20
C ASP A 132 7.59 -45.24 -7.02
N LEU A 133 8.56 -44.33 -7.18
CA LEU A 133 9.97 -44.62 -6.91
C LEU A 133 10.20 -44.99 -5.43
N TYR A 134 9.62 -44.21 -4.51
CA TYR A 134 9.73 -44.47 -3.08
C TYR A 134 9.10 -45.81 -2.68
N VAL A 135 7.89 -46.10 -3.16
CA VAL A 135 7.19 -47.35 -2.85
C VAL A 135 7.97 -48.55 -3.38
N ARG A 136 8.49 -48.46 -4.61
CA ARG A 136 9.31 -49.53 -5.19
C ARG A 136 10.56 -49.84 -4.36
N ASP A 137 11.20 -48.81 -3.82
CA ASP A 137 12.48 -48.95 -3.12
C ASP A 137 12.31 -49.37 -1.65
N VAL A 138 11.31 -48.81 -0.96
CA VAL A 138 11.15 -48.94 0.49
C VAL A 138 10.07 -49.94 0.87
N HIS A 139 9.09 -50.18 -0.01
CA HIS A 139 7.94 -51.05 0.25
C HIS A 139 7.67 -52.05 -0.90
N PRO A 140 8.66 -52.86 -1.33
CA PRO A 140 8.47 -53.79 -2.45
C PRO A 140 7.41 -54.88 -2.19
N GLU A 141 7.20 -55.26 -0.92
CA GLU A 141 6.24 -56.30 -0.50
C GLU A 141 5.27 -55.80 0.59
N GLY A 142 5.27 -54.49 0.88
CA GLY A 142 4.63 -53.91 2.07
C GLY A 142 3.37 -53.09 1.80
N LYS A 143 2.65 -52.74 2.87
CA LYS A 143 1.59 -51.72 2.82
C LYS A 143 2.21 -50.34 2.60
N ALA A 144 2.20 -49.88 1.36
CA ALA A 144 2.65 -48.56 0.99
C ALA A 144 1.84 -47.45 1.69
N PRO A 145 2.45 -46.30 2.03
CA PRO A 145 1.72 -45.13 2.51
C PRO A 145 0.73 -44.63 1.46
N ASN A 146 -0.40 -44.06 1.85
CA ASN A 146 -1.28 -43.40 0.87
C ASN A 146 -0.55 -42.21 0.21
N LEU A 147 -0.71 -42.05 -1.12
CA LEU A 147 -0.14 -40.95 -1.91
C LEU A 147 -0.38 -39.56 -1.30
N VAL A 148 -1.56 -39.29 -0.74
CA VAL A 148 -1.89 -38.01 -0.08
C VAL A 148 -1.01 -37.79 1.15
N THR A 149 -0.81 -38.84 1.94
CA THR A 149 0.03 -38.79 3.14
C THR A 149 1.51 -38.66 2.77
N PHE A 150 1.96 -39.41 1.78
CA PHE A 150 3.30 -39.26 1.22
C PHE A 150 3.54 -37.85 0.68
N SER A 151 2.62 -37.29 -0.13
CA SER A 151 2.73 -35.95 -0.70
C SER A 151 2.87 -34.85 0.36
N SER A 152 2.15 -35.00 1.48
CA SER A 152 2.22 -34.08 2.61
C SER A 152 3.58 -34.17 3.32
N MET A 153 4.12 -35.38 3.48
CA MET A 153 5.40 -35.63 4.15
C MET A 153 6.60 -35.29 3.28
N ALA A 154 6.62 -35.71 2.01
CA ALA A 154 7.67 -35.40 1.05
C ALA A 154 7.94 -33.90 0.93
N GLY A 155 6.88 -33.09 0.88
CA GLY A 155 7.01 -31.63 0.83
C GLY A 155 7.60 -31.00 2.10
N LYS A 156 7.47 -31.64 3.26
CA LYS A 156 8.08 -31.19 4.53
C LYS A 156 9.52 -31.68 4.64
N THR A 157 9.74 -32.95 4.33
CA THR A 157 11.05 -33.60 4.40
C THR A 157 12.04 -32.97 3.42
N LEU A 158 11.63 -32.74 2.16
CA LEU A 158 12.49 -32.12 1.16
C LEU A 158 12.92 -30.69 1.55
N ARG A 159 12.05 -29.91 2.20
CA ARG A 159 12.44 -28.56 2.69
C ARG A 159 13.46 -28.62 3.83
N ARG A 160 13.39 -29.66 4.65
CA ARG A 160 14.32 -29.88 5.75
C ARG A 160 15.69 -30.34 5.24
N VAL A 161 15.70 -31.29 4.29
CA VAL A 161 16.92 -31.92 3.78
C VAL A 161 17.63 -31.04 2.73
N LEU A 162 16.89 -30.39 1.83
CA LEU A 162 17.47 -29.69 0.67
C LEU A 162 17.56 -28.16 0.83
N ALA A 163 17.36 -27.67 2.06
CA ALA A 163 17.25 -26.26 2.43
C ALA A 163 16.01 -25.52 1.86
N PRO A 164 15.39 -24.59 2.65
CA PRO A 164 14.10 -24.00 2.30
C PRO A 164 14.11 -22.96 1.17
N ALA A 165 15.28 -22.42 0.77
CA ALA A 165 15.37 -21.29 -0.15
C ALA A 165 15.21 -21.64 -1.65
N THR A 166 15.30 -22.93 -2.01
CA THR A 166 15.48 -23.34 -3.42
C THR A 166 14.36 -24.22 -3.97
N LEU A 167 13.46 -24.74 -3.11
CA LEU A 167 12.41 -25.66 -3.53
C LEU A 167 11.13 -24.93 -3.99
N ALA A 168 10.97 -24.77 -5.31
CA ALA A 168 9.71 -24.31 -5.90
C ALA A 168 8.67 -25.43 -5.91
N ARG A 169 7.52 -25.21 -5.25
CA ARG A 169 6.38 -26.15 -5.24
C ARG A 169 5.27 -25.68 -6.19
N ARG A 170 4.72 -26.60 -6.98
CA ARG A 170 3.47 -26.42 -7.75
C ARG A 170 2.48 -27.52 -7.38
N VAL A 171 1.21 -27.36 -7.76
CA VAL A 171 0.20 -28.40 -7.55
C VAL A 171 0.66 -29.68 -8.26
N GLY A 172 0.93 -30.74 -7.48
CA GLY A 172 1.39 -32.05 -7.98
C GLY A 172 2.85 -32.14 -8.44
N LYS A 173 3.65 -31.07 -8.38
CA LYS A 173 5.03 -31.07 -8.92
C LYS A 173 6.06 -30.47 -7.96
N LEU A 174 7.27 -31.03 -7.97
CA LEU A 174 8.41 -30.62 -7.15
C LEU A 174 9.64 -30.35 -8.03
N SER A 175 10.38 -29.28 -7.73
CA SER A 175 11.63 -28.91 -8.42
C SER A 175 12.83 -29.69 -7.85
N VAL A 176 12.75 -31.00 -7.96
CA VAL A 176 13.78 -31.95 -7.50
C VAL A 176 14.15 -32.87 -8.64
N THR A 177 15.38 -33.36 -8.66
CA THR A 177 15.88 -34.35 -9.61
C THR A 177 16.68 -35.41 -8.87
N CYS A 178 16.70 -36.63 -9.39
CA CYS A 178 17.61 -37.67 -8.93
C CYS A 178 18.08 -38.52 -10.11
N GLU A 179 19.06 -39.39 -9.88
CA GLU A 179 19.60 -40.27 -10.93
C GLU A 179 18.52 -41.16 -11.57
N ALA A 180 17.55 -41.60 -10.76
CA ALA A 180 16.46 -42.47 -11.22
C ALA A 180 15.28 -41.71 -11.86
N LEU A 181 15.13 -40.42 -11.58
CA LEU A 181 14.06 -39.55 -12.10
C LEU A 181 14.67 -38.20 -12.50
N PRO A 182 15.20 -38.09 -13.74
CA PRO A 182 15.68 -36.82 -14.22
C PRO A 182 14.50 -35.84 -14.34
N ALA A 183 14.65 -34.67 -13.74
CA ALA A 183 13.64 -33.63 -13.85
C ALA A 183 13.51 -33.20 -15.31
N THR A 184 12.31 -33.24 -15.86
CA THR A 184 12.08 -32.85 -17.25
C THR A 184 11.94 -31.34 -17.35
N ARG A 185 12.56 -30.75 -18.37
CA ARG A 185 12.41 -29.33 -18.66
C ARG A 185 10.97 -29.09 -19.08
N GLU A 186 10.21 -28.42 -18.22
CA GLU A 186 8.85 -28.03 -18.59
C GLU A 186 8.99 -26.88 -19.60
N ASN A 187 8.47 -27.09 -20.83
CA ASN A 187 8.38 -26.03 -21.84
C ASN A 187 7.39 -24.98 -21.35
N TRP A 188 7.89 -24.07 -20.51
CA TRP A 188 7.14 -22.99 -19.91
C TRP A 188 7.48 -21.65 -20.58
N PRO A 189 6.46 -20.82 -20.88
CA PRO A 189 5.05 -21.11 -20.71
C PRO A 189 4.59 -22.09 -21.80
N PRO A 190 3.67 -23.04 -21.53
CA PRO A 190 2.79 -23.48 -22.59
C PRO A 190 2.20 -22.19 -23.15
N ARG A 191 2.25 -22.01 -24.47
CA ARG A 191 1.39 -21.03 -25.13
C ARG A 191 0.01 -21.31 -24.58
N MET A 192 -0.43 -20.54 -23.58
CA MET A 192 -1.84 -20.40 -23.34
C MET A 192 -2.32 -19.93 -24.70
N ALA A 193 -3.05 -20.78 -25.42
CA ALA A 193 -3.90 -20.33 -26.50
C ALA A 193 -4.59 -19.13 -25.89
N ASN A 194 -4.18 -17.96 -26.37
CA ASN A 194 -4.24 -16.76 -25.58
C ASN A 194 -5.73 -16.50 -25.44
N LYS A 195 -6.35 -16.90 -24.31
CA LYS A 195 -7.81 -16.80 -24.14
C LYS A 195 -8.27 -15.38 -24.39
N LYS A 196 -7.36 -14.42 -24.21
CA LYS A 196 -7.48 -13.02 -24.63
C LYS A 196 -7.49 -12.87 -26.16
N ALA A 197 -6.54 -13.46 -26.91
CA ALA A 197 -6.57 -13.47 -28.38
C ALA A 197 -7.78 -14.22 -28.94
N GLU A 198 -8.17 -15.38 -28.41
CA GLU A 198 -9.41 -16.07 -28.83
C GLU A 198 -10.66 -15.26 -28.49
N LYS A 199 -10.74 -14.62 -27.32
CA LYS A 199 -11.83 -13.69 -26.98
C LYS A 199 -11.83 -12.43 -27.86
N ILE A 200 -10.67 -11.89 -28.22
CA ILE A 200 -10.55 -10.74 -29.14
C ILE A 200 -10.95 -11.16 -30.55
N LYS A 201 -10.60 -12.39 -30.97
CA LYS A 201 -11.02 -12.95 -32.27
C LYS A 201 -12.52 -13.23 -32.31
N LYS A 202 -13.13 -13.65 -31.19
CA LYS A 202 -14.56 -13.96 -31.07
C LYS A 202 -15.44 -12.72 -30.82
N HIS A 203 -14.93 -11.70 -30.15
CA HIS A 203 -15.74 -10.56 -29.67
C HIS A 203 -15.19 -9.17 -30.04
N GLY A 204 -14.12 -9.10 -30.85
CA GLY A 204 -13.42 -7.86 -31.19
C GLY A 204 -12.56 -7.31 -30.03
N PRO A 205 -11.69 -6.31 -30.31
CA PRO A 205 -11.02 -5.55 -29.26
C PRO A 205 -12.09 -4.80 -28.44
N LYS A 206 -12.19 -5.12 -27.15
CA LYS A 206 -13.12 -4.41 -26.26
C LYS A 206 -12.61 -2.99 -26.05
N ASP A 207 -13.46 -2.02 -26.38
CA ASP A 207 -13.27 -0.60 -26.08
C ASP A 207 -12.92 -0.40 -24.59
N PRO A 208 -11.81 0.26 -24.24
CA PRO A 208 -11.46 0.58 -22.85
C PRO A 208 -12.52 1.43 -22.14
N GLY A 209 -13.44 2.07 -22.87
CA GLY A 209 -14.62 2.76 -22.32
C GLY A 209 -15.78 1.83 -21.90
N ARG A 210 -15.75 0.53 -22.21
CA ARG A 210 -16.89 -0.40 -21.99
C ARG A 210 -16.88 -1.08 -20.62
N SER A 211 -16.75 -0.30 -19.55
CA SER A 211 -16.98 -0.78 -18.18
C SER A 211 -18.40 -0.46 -17.76
N ARG A 212 -19.30 -1.44 -17.95
CA ARG A 212 -20.76 -1.46 -17.70
C ARG A 212 -21.63 -0.63 -18.67
N PRO A 213 -22.71 -1.22 -19.22
CA PRO A 213 -23.80 -0.44 -19.83
C PRO A 213 -24.34 0.55 -18.81
N HIS A 214 -24.51 1.81 -19.23
CA HIS A 214 -25.05 2.90 -18.42
C HIS A 214 -26.39 2.51 -17.73
N ASP A 215 -27.16 1.64 -18.35
CA ASP A 215 -28.47 1.20 -17.85
C ASP A 215 -28.39 0.27 -16.62
N LEU A 216 -27.33 -0.53 -16.52
CA LEU A 216 -27.10 -1.38 -15.33
C LEU A 216 -26.55 -0.59 -14.15
N VAL A 217 -25.88 0.54 -14.41
CA VAL A 217 -25.43 1.47 -13.35
C VAL A 217 -26.61 2.23 -12.75
N LYS A 218 -27.65 2.51 -13.54
CA LYS A 218 -28.91 3.09 -13.03
C LYS A 218 -29.71 2.12 -12.17
N GLN A 219 -29.83 0.85 -12.57
CA GLN A 219 -30.58 -0.14 -11.78
C GLN A 219 -29.92 -0.47 -10.42
N ASP A 220 -28.59 -0.52 -10.35
CA ASP A 220 -27.88 -0.67 -9.06
C ASP A 220 -28.04 0.59 -8.19
N LYS A 221 -28.04 1.79 -8.79
CA LYS A 221 -28.21 3.09 -8.11
C LYS A 221 -29.53 3.22 -7.35
N ASP A 222 -30.61 2.70 -7.93
CA ASP A 222 -31.96 2.88 -7.36
C ASP A 222 -32.33 1.78 -6.34
N SER A 223 -31.60 0.66 -6.30
CA SER A 223 -31.96 -0.51 -5.48
C SER A 223 -31.04 -0.76 -4.28
N THR A 224 -29.79 -0.28 -4.32
CA THR A 224 -28.86 -0.40 -3.20
C THR A 224 -27.93 0.80 -3.20
N GLY A 225 -27.93 1.60 -2.12
CA GLY A 225 -26.96 2.67 -1.88
C GLY A 225 -25.52 2.14 -1.67
N ALA A 226 -25.07 1.26 -2.53
CA ALA A 226 -23.79 0.56 -2.45
C ALA A 226 -22.68 1.52 -2.90
N THR A 227 -21.86 1.93 -1.94
CA THR A 227 -20.56 2.51 -2.20
C THR A 227 -19.80 1.60 -3.15
N CYS A 228 -19.36 2.16 -4.29
CA CYS A 228 -18.72 1.36 -5.32
C CYS A 228 -17.29 1.06 -4.88
N ALA A 229 -16.96 -0.19 -4.54
CA ALA A 229 -15.60 -0.64 -4.21
C ALA A 229 -14.65 -0.65 -5.43
N ARG A 230 -14.87 0.25 -6.40
CA ARG A 230 -14.12 0.38 -7.65
C ARG A 230 -12.64 0.60 -7.38
N TYR A 231 -12.28 1.55 -6.52
CA TYR A 231 -10.88 1.90 -6.26
C TYR A 231 -10.13 0.83 -5.46
N VAL A 232 -10.80 0.15 -4.54
CA VAL A 232 -10.24 -1.03 -3.87
C VAL A 232 -10.00 -2.14 -4.91
N SER A 233 -10.98 -2.41 -5.77
CA SER A 233 -10.85 -3.40 -6.85
C SER A 233 -9.77 -3.04 -7.87
N GLU A 234 -9.54 -1.75 -8.10
CA GLU A 234 -8.47 -1.23 -8.95
C GLU A 234 -7.10 -1.47 -8.31
N MET A 235 -6.92 -1.08 -7.04
CA MET A 235 -5.69 -1.30 -6.29
C MET A 235 -5.26 -2.77 -6.31
N LEU A 236 -6.20 -3.69 -6.06
CA LEU A 236 -5.93 -5.13 -6.03
C LEU A 236 -5.47 -5.69 -7.39
N LYS A 237 -5.72 -4.98 -8.50
CA LYS A 237 -5.30 -5.38 -9.85
C LYS A 237 -3.97 -4.76 -10.27
N LEU A 238 -3.46 -3.77 -9.52
CA LEU A 238 -2.20 -3.11 -9.86
C LEU A 238 -1.02 -4.03 -9.58
N ALA A 239 -0.06 -4.06 -10.51
CA ALA A 239 1.20 -4.78 -10.30
C ALA A 239 2.00 -4.26 -9.10
N CYS A 240 1.89 -2.95 -8.82
CA CYS A 240 2.47 -2.29 -7.64
C CYS A 240 1.58 -2.37 -6.38
N GLY A 241 0.39 -2.99 -6.46
CA GLY A 241 -0.55 -3.13 -5.34
C GLY A 241 0.08 -3.77 -4.10
N PRO A 242 0.79 -4.91 -4.22
CA PRO A 242 1.49 -5.52 -3.09
C PRO A 242 2.49 -4.57 -2.41
N GLU A 243 3.15 -3.73 -3.19
CA GLU A 243 4.16 -2.79 -2.68
C GLU A 243 3.53 -1.62 -1.93
N LEU A 244 2.44 -1.05 -2.46
CA LEU A 244 1.65 -0.02 -1.78
C LEU A 244 1.12 -0.52 -0.41
N VAL A 245 0.68 -1.78 -0.35
CA VAL A 245 0.22 -2.43 0.88
C VAL A 245 1.39 -2.71 1.84
N ARG A 246 2.52 -3.21 1.33
CA ARG A 246 3.74 -3.48 2.11
C ARG A 246 4.24 -2.21 2.81
N LEU A 247 4.30 -1.12 2.05
CA LEU A 247 4.73 0.19 2.54
C LEU A 247 3.70 0.85 3.46
N ARG A 248 2.46 0.35 3.51
CA ARG A 248 1.33 0.96 4.23
C ARG A 248 1.15 2.43 3.87
N VAL A 249 1.17 2.72 2.57
CA VAL A 249 1.00 4.08 2.04
C VAL A 249 -0.36 4.65 2.44
N PHE A 250 -1.41 3.83 2.51
CA PHE A 250 -2.75 4.28 2.87
C PHE A 250 -3.08 3.83 4.30
N PRO A 251 -3.36 4.77 5.23
CA PRO A 251 -3.76 4.43 6.60
C PRO A 251 -5.11 3.70 6.67
N ASP A 252 -6.06 4.09 5.82
CA ASP A 252 -7.41 3.53 5.79
C ASP A 252 -8.02 3.56 4.37
N ALA A 253 -9.25 3.05 4.26
CA ALA A 253 -9.97 2.95 2.99
C ALA A 253 -10.40 4.31 2.42
N LYS A 254 -10.70 5.30 3.27
CA LYS A 254 -11.09 6.64 2.82
C LYS A 254 -9.92 7.25 2.05
N GLU A 255 -8.75 7.28 2.69
CA GLU A 255 -7.53 7.86 2.14
C GLU A 255 -7.05 7.15 0.85
N LEU A 256 -7.22 5.83 0.79
CA LEU A 256 -7.00 5.06 -0.44
C LEU A 256 -7.92 5.55 -1.56
N THR A 257 -9.22 5.63 -1.28
CA THR A 257 -10.21 5.94 -2.33
C THR A 257 -10.09 7.38 -2.83
N GLU A 258 -9.74 8.33 -1.98
CA GLU A 258 -9.50 9.72 -2.37
C GLU A 258 -8.25 9.85 -3.28
N ALA A 259 -7.14 9.18 -2.93
CA ALA A 259 -5.93 9.18 -3.76
C ALA A 259 -6.18 8.55 -5.15
N PHE A 260 -6.94 7.46 -5.19
CA PHE A 260 -7.35 6.85 -6.46
C PHE A 260 -8.34 7.72 -7.24
N ALA A 261 -9.21 8.47 -6.58
CA ALA A 261 -10.09 9.43 -7.23
C ALA A 261 -9.31 10.57 -7.89
N ALA A 262 -8.32 11.12 -7.19
CA ALA A 262 -7.43 12.11 -7.78
C ALA A 262 -6.70 11.54 -9.01
N SER A 263 -6.10 10.35 -8.89
CA SER A 263 -5.46 9.65 -10.01
C SER A 263 -6.41 9.41 -11.17
N ASN A 264 -7.65 8.98 -10.90
CA ASN A 264 -8.65 8.76 -11.92
C ASN A 264 -9.05 10.05 -12.65
N ALA A 265 -9.20 11.16 -11.93
CA ALA A 265 -9.51 12.45 -12.51
C ALA A 265 -8.37 12.95 -13.42
N ILE A 266 -7.12 12.78 -12.99
CA ILE A 266 -5.93 13.07 -13.81
C ILE A 266 -5.99 12.28 -15.13
N ARG A 267 -6.20 10.96 -15.03
CA ARG A 267 -6.29 10.07 -16.21
C ARG A 267 -7.43 10.44 -17.14
N THR A 268 -8.56 10.87 -16.59
CA THR A 268 -9.76 11.14 -17.39
C THR A 268 -9.68 12.49 -18.09
N HIS A 269 -9.16 13.52 -17.40
CA HIS A 269 -9.29 14.91 -17.83
C HIS A 269 -7.97 15.57 -18.24
N LEU A 270 -6.83 15.09 -17.73
CA LEU A 270 -5.53 15.77 -17.87
C LEU A 270 -4.50 14.97 -18.68
N TRP A 271 -4.79 13.71 -19.03
CA TRP A 271 -3.80 12.80 -19.65
C TRP A 271 -3.30 13.24 -21.03
N SER A 272 -4.10 14.02 -21.75
CA SER A 272 -3.72 14.58 -23.05
C SER A 272 -2.52 15.53 -22.94
N ARG A 273 -2.49 16.36 -21.88
CA ARG A 273 -1.41 17.31 -21.56
C ARG A 273 -0.30 16.67 -20.73
N TYR A 274 -0.65 15.85 -19.74
CA TYR A 274 0.28 15.24 -18.80
C TYR A 274 0.34 13.73 -19.05
N LYS A 275 1.16 13.29 -20.01
CA LYS A 275 1.27 11.87 -20.38
C LYS A 275 1.98 11.08 -19.27
N PRO A 276 1.57 9.84 -18.96
CA PRO A 276 2.11 9.10 -17.81
C PRO A 276 3.57 8.68 -17.99
N ASN A 277 4.07 8.68 -19.22
CA ASN A 277 5.45 8.32 -19.55
C ASN A 277 6.37 9.55 -19.71
N ASP A 278 5.87 10.77 -19.50
CA ASP A 278 6.64 12.00 -19.67
C ASP A 278 7.38 12.36 -18.38
N GLU A 279 8.70 12.18 -18.37
CA GLU A 279 9.55 12.43 -17.20
C GLU A 279 9.68 13.91 -16.83
N ARG A 280 9.21 14.82 -17.70
CA ARG A 280 9.22 16.27 -17.47
C ARG A 280 8.07 16.74 -16.58
N VAL A 281 7.09 15.86 -16.36
CA VAL A 281 5.95 16.11 -15.48
C VAL A 281 6.39 15.93 -14.04
N CYS A 282 6.16 16.97 -13.23
CA CYS A 282 6.31 16.97 -11.80
C CYS A 282 4.92 17.01 -11.16
N LEU A 283 4.56 15.95 -10.42
CA LEU A 283 3.37 15.92 -9.60
C LEU A 283 3.68 16.41 -8.20
N ILE A 284 2.93 17.38 -7.70
CA ILE A 284 3.10 17.96 -6.37
C ILE A 284 1.85 17.67 -5.56
N ALA A 285 1.94 16.72 -4.63
CA ALA A 285 0.86 16.38 -3.71
C ALA A 285 0.98 17.21 -2.43
N VAL A 286 0.03 18.13 -2.23
CA VAL A 286 -0.03 19.03 -1.08
C VAL A 286 -1.15 18.56 -0.15
N GLY A 287 -0.87 18.42 1.15
CA GLY A 287 -1.84 17.87 2.09
C GLY A 287 -1.85 16.34 2.14
N ASP A 288 -0.78 15.69 1.66
CA ASP A 288 -0.72 14.23 1.56
C ASP A 288 -0.68 13.54 2.94
N GLY A 289 -0.61 14.27 4.06
CA GLY A 289 -0.72 13.77 5.43
C GLY A 289 0.55 13.10 5.95
N ASN A 290 0.38 12.11 6.83
CA ASN A 290 1.50 11.42 7.49
C ASN A 290 2.36 10.56 6.55
N THR A 291 1.86 10.27 5.35
CA THR A 291 2.46 9.38 4.35
C THR A 291 2.26 10.00 2.97
N PRO A 292 3.15 9.78 1.99
CA PRO A 292 3.01 10.36 0.65
C PRO A 292 1.95 9.60 -0.19
N ARG A 293 0.68 9.62 0.23
CA ARG A 293 -0.43 8.82 -0.33
C ARG A 293 -0.56 8.96 -1.84
N SER A 294 -0.81 10.17 -2.29
CA SER A 294 -1.12 10.49 -3.68
C SER A 294 0.16 10.51 -4.52
N ALA A 295 1.23 11.09 -3.96
CA ALA A 295 2.52 11.17 -4.64
C ALA A 295 3.14 9.78 -4.87
N ALA A 296 3.13 8.90 -3.87
CA ALA A 296 3.65 7.54 -4.05
C ALA A 296 2.81 6.74 -5.04
N LEU A 297 1.47 6.84 -4.97
CA LEU A 297 0.59 6.20 -5.94
C LEU A 297 0.95 6.63 -7.38
N CYS A 298 1.11 7.92 -7.61
CA CYS A 298 1.47 8.43 -8.95
C CYS A 298 2.90 8.05 -9.34
N ALA A 299 3.85 8.00 -8.40
CA ALA A 299 5.22 7.57 -8.67
C ALA A 299 5.29 6.10 -9.13
N PHE A 300 4.43 5.23 -8.58
CA PHE A 300 4.29 3.84 -9.03
C PHE A 300 3.58 3.70 -10.38
N LEU A 301 2.58 4.55 -10.65
CA LEU A 301 1.74 4.45 -11.85
C LEU A 301 2.33 5.16 -13.08
N THR A 302 3.30 6.06 -12.90
CA THR A 302 3.82 6.94 -13.95
C THR A 302 5.35 7.02 -13.92
N ARG A 303 5.94 7.68 -14.92
CA ARG A 303 7.36 8.05 -14.97
C ARG A 303 7.60 9.48 -14.44
N TRP A 304 6.61 10.09 -13.81
CA TRP A 304 6.71 11.45 -13.30
C TRP A 304 7.69 11.54 -12.14
N GLN A 305 8.18 12.76 -11.91
CA GLN A 305 8.75 13.14 -10.63
C GLN A 305 7.60 13.48 -9.69
N CYS A 306 7.62 12.98 -8.47
CA CYS A 306 6.55 13.18 -7.51
C CYS A 306 7.12 13.80 -6.24
N VAL A 307 6.48 14.86 -5.77
CA VAL A 307 6.85 15.61 -4.57
C VAL A 307 5.65 15.58 -3.63
N ALA A 308 5.81 15.00 -2.44
CA ALA A 308 4.82 15.04 -1.37
C ALA A 308 5.21 16.12 -0.36
N VAL A 309 4.29 17.02 -0.04
CA VAL A 309 4.53 18.14 0.87
C VAL A 309 3.42 18.18 1.92
N ASP A 310 3.78 17.94 3.17
CA ASP A 310 2.86 18.04 4.31
C ASP A 310 3.62 18.26 5.64
N PRO A 311 3.23 19.21 6.51
CA PRO A 311 3.83 19.36 7.84
C PRO A 311 3.70 18.12 8.75
N GLU A 312 2.66 17.32 8.56
CA GLU A 312 2.37 16.11 9.33
C GLU A 312 3.12 14.87 8.80
N MET A 313 3.82 15.00 7.68
CA MET A 313 4.56 13.91 7.05
C MET A 313 5.54 13.24 8.02
N VAL A 314 5.46 11.93 8.15
CA VAL A 314 6.32 11.16 9.07
C VAL A 314 7.55 10.65 8.31
N PRO A 315 8.77 10.82 8.86
CA PRO A 315 9.98 10.23 8.28
C PRO A 315 9.82 8.72 8.08
N TRP A 316 10.31 8.20 6.96
CA TRP A 316 10.13 6.77 6.61
C TRP A 316 10.66 5.83 7.69
N ARG A 317 11.82 6.14 8.29
CA ARG A 317 12.43 5.36 9.38
C ARG A 317 11.48 5.18 10.56
N ASP A 318 10.80 6.26 10.94
CA ASP A 318 9.85 6.26 12.06
C ASP A 318 8.57 5.51 11.70
N TRP A 319 8.02 5.77 10.51
CA TRP A 319 6.83 5.09 10.01
C TRP A 319 7.03 3.57 9.97
N ARG A 320 8.13 3.14 9.35
CA ARG A 320 8.55 1.74 9.25
C ARG A 320 8.63 1.08 10.64
N ARG A 321 9.26 1.75 11.60
CA ARG A 321 9.41 1.26 12.98
C ARG A 321 8.06 1.10 13.66
N ARG A 322 7.21 2.14 13.64
CA ARG A 322 5.88 2.13 14.28
C ARG A 322 4.99 1.01 13.74
N HIS A 323 5.08 0.75 12.44
CA HIS A 323 4.24 -0.24 11.76
C HIS A 323 4.88 -1.62 11.59
N LYS A 324 6.09 -1.83 12.14
CA LYS A 324 6.83 -3.10 12.08
C LYS A 324 6.95 -3.65 10.65
N ILE A 325 7.21 -2.78 9.68
CA ILE A 325 7.37 -3.18 8.28
C ILE A 325 8.71 -3.90 8.14
N GLN A 326 8.64 -5.21 7.88
CA GLN A 326 9.80 -6.06 7.64
C GLN A 326 10.24 -5.89 6.18
N ASP A 327 11.46 -5.42 5.99
CA ASP A 327 12.06 -5.30 4.66
C ASP A 327 13.16 -6.37 4.54
N ALA A 328 12.85 -7.49 3.88
CA ALA A 328 13.83 -8.56 3.67
C ALA A 328 14.96 -8.13 2.73
N THR A 329 14.71 -7.11 1.90
CA THR A 329 15.64 -6.56 0.90
C THR A 329 16.38 -5.32 1.34
N TRP A 330 15.95 -4.66 2.42
CA TRP A 330 16.79 -3.67 3.08
C TRP A 330 17.78 -4.43 3.97
N SER A 331 18.71 -5.13 3.30
CA SER A 331 19.88 -5.74 3.92
C SER A 331 20.43 -4.70 4.87
N SER A 332 20.55 -5.09 6.13
CA SER A 332 21.18 -4.32 7.17
C SER A 332 22.57 -3.90 6.68
N CYS A 333 22.69 -2.75 6.03
CA CYS A 333 23.74 -1.85 6.40
C CYS A 333 23.45 -1.60 7.87
N GLU A 334 24.05 -2.43 8.73
CA GLU A 334 24.15 -2.17 10.15
C GLU A 334 24.78 -0.79 10.21
N VAL A 335 23.93 0.23 10.35
CA VAL A 335 24.39 1.53 10.79
C VAL A 335 24.98 1.21 12.15
N LYS A 336 26.30 1.20 12.22
CA LYS A 336 27.00 1.02 13.49
C LYS A 336 26.47 2.09 14.41
N GLU A 337 26.08 1.72 15.63
CA GLU A 337 25.77 2.70 16.68
C GLU A 337 27.00 3.61 16.82
N GLY A 338 26.95 4.81 16.23
CA GLY A 338 28.08 5.74 16.20
C GLY A 338 28.33 6.45 14.87
N ASP A 339 27.79 5.98 13.74
CA ASP A 339 27.80 6.80 12.52
C ASP A 339 26.73 7.90 12.67
N GLU A 340 27.19 9.14 12.86
CA GLU A 340 26.36 10.35 12.77
C GLU A 340 25.72 10.35 11.38
N ILE A 341 24.49 9.84 11.29
CA ILE A 341 23.67 10.00 10.10
C ILE A 341 23.36 11.48 10.03
N ASP A 342 23.98 12.18 9.06
CA ASP A 342 23.66 13.56 8.74
C ASP A 342 22.13 13.74 8.70
N GLU A 343 21.57 14.48 9.66
CA GLU A 343 20.13 14.74 9.76
C GLU A 343 19.57 15.44 8.49
N GLU A 344 20.45 15.98 7.64
CA GLU A 344 20.10 16.65 6.39
C GLU A 344 19.88 15.70 5.19
N GLY A 345 20.17 14.40 5.32
CA GLY A 345 20.25 13.47 4.16
C GLY A 345 18.98 12.70 3.76
N ASP A 346 17.94 12.61 4.60
CA ASP A 346 16.80 11.68 4.40
C ASP A 346 15.77 12.15 3.35
N THR A 347 16.19 13.03 2.44
CA THR A 347 15.37 13.58 1.33
C THR A 347 15.13 12.57 0.20
N HIS A 348 15.79 11.41 0.21
CA HIS A 348 15.78 10.46 -0.90
C HIS A 348 14.90 9.24 -0.61
N GLY A 349 13.61 9.35 -0.97
CA GLY A 349 12.72 8.22 -1.26
C GLY A 349 12.08 7.56 -0.05
N TRP A 350 10.84 7.95 0.27
CA TRP A 350 10.01 7.25 1.25
C TRP A 350 9.79 5.79 0.84
N GLY A 351 10.27 4.83 1.63
CA GLY A 351 10.15 3.40 1.29
C GLY A 351 11.00 2.93 0.11
N GLY A 352 12.02 3.70 -0.31
CA GLY A 352 12.80 3.39 -1.50
C GLY A 352 12.04 3.59 -2.81
N VAL A 353 10.90 4.29 -2.77
CA VAL A 353 10.10 4.61 -3.97
C VAL A 353 10.89 5.59 -4.84
N ARG A 354 11.22 5.14 -6.06
CA ARG A 354 11.97 5.95 -7.03
C ARG A 354 11.13 7.14 -7.51
N ARG A 355 11.81 8.28 -7.75
CA ARG A 355 11.19 9.54 -8.22
C ARG A 355 10.18 10.15 -7.23
N LEU A 356 10.21 9.72 -5.97
CA LEU A 356 9.41 10.30 -4.91
C LEU A 356 10.30 11.10 -3.95
N GLN A 357 10.03 12.39 -3.85
CA GLN A 357 10.61 13.30 -2.87
C GLN A 357 9.55 13.62 -1.83
N VAL A 358 9.92 13.61 -0.56
CA VAL A 358 8.98 13.80 0.55
C VAL A 358 9.51 14.88 1.47
N HIS A 359 8.69 15.90 1.72
CA HIS A 359 9.05 17.05 2.52
C HIS A 359 8.06 17.25 3.65
N ARG A 360 8.58 17.14 4.89
CA ARG A 360 7.85 17.49 6.10
C ARG A 360 7.88 19.00 6.33
N ARG A 361 7.18 19.75 5.50
CA ARG A 361 7.17 21.23 5.52
C ARG A 361 5.82 21.77 5.09
N LYS A 362 5.59 23.04 5.40
CA LYS A 362 4.49 23.78 4.79
C LYS A 362 4.84 24.10 3.33
N MET A 363 3.86 24.09 2.44
CA MET A 363 4.10 24.43 1.04
C MET A 363 4.65 25.86 0.89
N GLN A 364 4.27 26.79 1.78
CA GLN A 364 4.76 28.17 1.80
C GLN A 364 6.26 28.29 2.12
N GLU A 365 6.89 27.25 2.65
CA GLU A 365 8.32 27.25 3.04
C GLU A 365 9.23 26.73 1.92
N MET A 366 8.68 26.42 0.75
CA MET A 366 9.42 25.87 -0.37
C MET A 366 8.93 26.40 -1.71
N VAL A 367 9.84 26.44 -2.67
CA VAL A 367 9.54 26.73 -4.07
C VAL A 367 9.91 25.51 -4.89
N VAL A 368 8.97 25.00 -5.68
CA VAL A 368 9.17 23.88 -6.59
C VAL A 368 9.25 24.39 -8.02
N GLU A 369 10.43 24.31 -8.63
CA GLU A 369 10.67 24.66 -10.02
C GLU A 369 10.73 23.40 -10.88
N CYS A 370 9.91 23.33 -11.92
CA CYS A 370 9.84 22.18 -12.83
C CYS A 370 9.42 22.59 -14.25
N GLU A 371 9.39 21.64 -15.18
CA GLU A 371 8.97 21.95 -16.55
C GLU A 371 7.44 21.99 -16.69
N LEU A 372 6.77 20.92 -16.25
CA LEU A 372 5.31 20.79 -16.24
C LEU A 372 4.86 20.42 -14.82
N ALA A 373 3.98 21.21 -14.21
CA ALA A 373 3.46 20.93 -12.88
C ALA A 373 2.01 20.41 -12.92
N LEU A 374 1.75 19.36 -12.15
CA LEU A 374 0.42 18.88 -11.82
C LEU A 374 0.26 18.85 -10.30
N ILE A 375 -0.65 19.65 -9.78
CA ILE A 375 -0.91 19.78 -8.35
C ILE A 375 -2.02 18.81 -7.95
N VAL A 376 -1.83 18.07 -6.86
CA VAL A 376 -2.86 17.25 -6.22
C VAL A 376 -3.08 17.76 -4.82
N MET A 377 -4.32 18.11 -4.49
CA MET A 377 -4.70 18.63 -3.17
C MET A 377 -5.82 17.77 -2.60
N ILE A 378 -5.44 16.79 -1.78
CA ILE A 378 -6.36 15.97 -1.00
C ILE A 378 -6.16 16.40 0.44
N HIS A 379 -7.23 16.71 1.15
CA HIS A 379 -7.15 17.16 2.53
C HIS A 379 -6.29 18.40 2.81
N ALA A 380 -6.02 19.21 1.78
CA ALA A 380 -5.13 20.35 1.88
C ALA A 380 -5.77 21.52 2.65
N HIS A 381 -5.21 21.88 3.80
CA HIS A 381 -5.58 23.05 4.60
C HIS A 381 -4.73 24.28 4.25
N ILE A 382 -4.64 24.58 2.96
CA ILE A 382 -3.91 25.71 2.39
C ILE A 382 -4.71 26.26 1.22
N SER A 383 -4.64 27.58 0.98
CA SER A 383 -5.33 28.16 -0.17
C SER A 383 -4.66 27.73 -1.48
N LEU A 384 -5.44 27.59 -2.56
CA LEU A 384 -4.89 27.29 -3.88
C LEU A 384 -3.92 28.38 -4.33
N LYS A 385 -4.20 29.64 -3.98
CA LYS A 385 -3.34 30.80 -4.25
C LYS A 385 -1.93 30.65 -3.66
N ASP A 386 -1.84 30.24 -2.39
CA ASP A 386 -0.54 30.04 -1.72
C ASP A 386 0.26 28.90 -2.36
N VAL A 387 -0.42 27.82 -2.75
CA VAL A 387 0.23 26.71 -3.48
C VAL A 387 0.77 27.18 -4.82
N LEU A 388 -0.02 27.94 -5.60
CA LEU A 388 0.40 28.43 -6.91
C LEU A 388 1.58 29.40 -6.83
N ALA A 389 1.68 30.18 -5.75
CA ALA A 389 2.83 31.06 -5.49
C ALA A 389 4.13 30.28 -5.22
N ALA A 390 4.01 29.06 -4.68
CA ALA A 390 5.12 28.17 -4.36
C ALA A 390 5.56 27.28 -5.55
N VAL A 391 4.82 27.30 -6.67
CA VAL A 391 5.12 26.48 -7.85
C VAL A 391 5.58 27.36 -9.00
N LYS A 392 6.70 27.00 -9.63
CA LYS A 392 7.20 27.64 -10.84
C LYS A 392 7.34 26.62 -11.96
N THR A 393 6.84 26.98 -13.14
CA THR A 393 6.95 26.16 -14.36
C THR A 393 7.59 26.96 -15.50
N LYS A 394 8.03 26.31 -16.57
CA LYS A 394 8.56 27.04 -17.74
C LYS A 394 7.49 27.90 -18.42
N SER A 395 6.23 27.47 -18.43
CA SER A 395 5.13 28.19 -19.09
C SER A 395 4.41 29.19 -18.18
N GLY A 396 4.67 29.17 -16.86
CA GLY A 396 3.84 29.91 -15.90
C GLY A 396 2.44 29.33 -15.73
N GLU A 397 2.23 28.07 -16.13
CA GLU A 397 0.94 27.39 -16.03
C GLU A 397 1.09 26.00 -15.43
N CYS A 398 0.09 25.58 -14.66
CA CYS A 398 -0.02 24.22 -14.15
C CYS A 398 -1.46 23.71 -14.20
N ALA A 399 -1.68 22.43 -13.90
CA ALA A 399 -3.02 21.87 -13.68
C ALA A 399 -3.18 21.46 -12.21
N ALA A 400 -4.43 21.34 -11.74
CA ALA A 400 -4.70 20.84 -10.40
C ALA A 400 -5.89 19.87 -10.37
N VAL A 401 -5.79 18.88 -9.48
CA VAL A 401 -6.92 18.05 -9.05
C VAL A 401 -7.08 18.21 -7.54
N ILE A 402 -8.28 18.60 -7.12
CA ILE A 402 -8.57 18.99 -5.76
C ILE A 402 -9.76 18.19 -5.24
N LEU A 403 -9.56 17.55 -4.08
CA LEU A 403 -10.61 16.94 -3.28
C LEU A 403 -10.70 17.75 -1.98
N PRO A 404 -11.55 18.81 -1.96
CA PRO A 404 -11.62 19.73 -0.82
C PRO A 404 -12.13 19.01 0.43
N CYS A 405 -11.58 19.40 1.59
CA CYS A 405 -12.07 18.93 2.87
C CYS A 405 -12.41 20.07 3.84
N CYS A 406 -13.16 19.76 4.90
CA CYS A 406 -13.25 20.56 6.14
C CYS A 406 -13.45 22.08 5.95
N ASN A 407 -14.48 22.48 5.20
CA ASN A 407 -14.85 23.90 4.95
C ASN A 407 -13.82 24.74 4.18
N TRP A 408 -12.82 24.14 3.51
CA TRP A 408 -11.84 24.87 2.69
C TRP A 408 -12.28 25.13 1.24
N TYR A 409 -13.54 24.82 0.89
CA TYR A 409 -14.07 24.91 -0.48
C TYR A 409 -13.84 26.26 -1.16
N SER A 410 -14.01 27.38 -0.43
CA SER A 410 -13.82 28.73 -0.98
C SER A 410 -12.34 29.10 -1.15
N ARG A 411 -11.47 28.60 -0.27
CA ARG A 411 -10.01 28.84 -0.34
C ARG A 411 -9.32 28.00 -1.40
N LEU A 412 -9.97 26.95 -1.86
CA LEU A 412 -9.54 26.06 -2.93
C LEU A 412 -10.19 26.41 -4.29
N ALA A 413 -10.83 27.58 -4.38
CA ALA A 413 -11.30 28.13 -5.65
C ALA A 413 -10.13 28.74 -6.45
N HIS A 414 -10.38 29.00 -7.72
CA HIS A 414 -9.41 29.68 -8.58
C HIS A 414 -9.02 31.05 -8.00
N PRO A 415 -7.75 31.51 -8.12
CA PRO A 415 -7.29 32.75 -7.50
C PRO A 415 -8.04 34.02 -7.89
N ASP A 416 -8.63 34.06 -9.09
CA ASP A 416 -9.46 35.20 -9.55
C ASP A 416 -10.89 35.19 -8.97
N GLY A 417 -11.28 34.14 -8.24
CA GLY A 417 -12.62 33.94 -7.70
C GLY A 417 -13.73 33.74 -8.74
N ALA A 418 -13.46 33.92 -10.03
CA ALA A 418 -14.44 33.90 -11.11
C ALA A 418 -14.36 32.64 -11.97
N THR A 419 -13.15 32.07 -12.12
CA THR A 419 -12.92 30.90 -12.96
C THR A 419 -13.36 29.63 -12.23
N ALA A 420 -14.39 28.99 -12.75
CA ALA A 420 -14.85 27.69 -12.27
C ALA A 420 -13.87 26.57 -12.68
N PRO A 421 -13.81 25.45 -11.92
CA PRO A 421 -13.11 24.26 -12.37
C PRO A 421 -13.67 23.77 -13.71
N CYS A 422 -12.82 23.26 -14.59
CA CYS A 422 -13.27 22.72 -15.88
C CYS A 422 -14.11 21.45 -15.71
N HIS A 423 -13.92 20.72 -14.60
CA HIS A 423 -14.80 19.64 -14.17
C HIS A 423 -15.00 19.68 -12.66
N GLU A 424 -16.25 19.55 -12.22
CA GLU A 424 -16.64 19.35 -10.82
C GLU A 424 -17.70 18.25 -10.76
N TYR A 425 -17.47 17.21 -9.95
CA TYR A 425 -18.41 16.10 -9.81
C TYR A 425 -18.24 15.37 -8.47
N GLU A 426 -19.28 14.65 -8.06
CA GLU A 426 -19.23 13.73 -6.91
C GLU A 426 -18.78 12.35 -7.39
N ASP A 427 -17.74 11.76 -6.78
CA ASP A 427 -17.27 10.41 -7.09
C ASP A 427 -17.82 9.40 -6.08
N ASP A 428 -18.85 8.65 -6.47
CA ASP A 428 -19.49 7.62 -5.64
C ASP A 428 -18.56 6.46 -5.21
N ALA A 429 -17.36 6.35 -5.80
CA ALA A 429 -16.35 5.37 -5.39
C ALA A 429 -15.43 5.85 -4.26
N VAL A 430 -15.52 7.13 -3.86
CA VAL A 430 -14.81 7.67 -2.71
C VAL A 430 -15.60 7.35 -1.43
N VAL A 431 -14.93 6.68 -0.49
CA VAL A 431 -15.52 6.27 0.80
C VAL A 431 -15.31 7.38 1.82
N SER A 432 -15.87 8.55 1.52
CA SER A 432 -15.79 9.77 2.32
C SER A 432 -17.11 10.54 2.21
N PRO A 433 -17.56 11.25 3.27
CA PRO A 433 -18.71 12.15 3.16
C PRO A 433 -18.47 13.28 2.15
N GLN A 434 -17.22 13.70 2.00
CA GLN A 434 -16.81 14.71 1.03
C GLN A 434 -16.10 14.01 -0.12
N ARG A 435 -16.79 13.91 -1.26
CA ARG A 435 -16.33 13.17 -2.45
C ARG A 435 -16.40 14.01 -3.72
N THR A 436 -16.52 15.33 -3.56
CA THR A 436 -16.41 16.28 -4.65
C THR A 436 -14.99 16.27 -5.21
N VAL A 437 -14.85 16.11 -6.51
CA VAL A 437 -13.60 16.19 -7.24
C VAL A 437 -13.65 17.42 -8.14
N ARG A 438 -12.67 18.30 -8.02
CA ARG A 438 -12.50 19.49 -8.88
C ARG A 438 -11.24 19.35 -9.72
N VAL A 439 -11.35 19.70 -11.00
CA VAL A 439 -10.23 19.67 -11.95
C VAL A 439 -10.05 21.05 -12.56
N PHE A 440 -8.82 21.52 -12.57
CA PHE A 440 -8.39 22.71 -13.29
C PHE A 440 -7.32 22.31 -14.31
N SER A 441 -7.58 22.55 -15.59
CA SER A 441 -6.66 22.18 -16.68
C SER A 441 -5.57 23.21 -16.95
N SER A 442 -5.79 24.46 -16.54
CA SER A 442 -4.82 25.54 -16.58
C SER A 442 -5.04 26.47 -15.39
N LEU A 443 -3.97 26.71 -14.63
CA LEU A 443 -3.90 27.64 -13.51
C LEU A 443 -2.63 28.47 -13.65
N PRO A 444 -2.66 29.78 -13.39
CA PRO A 444 -1.46 30.60 -13.40
C PRO A 444 -0.56 30.24 -12.21
N CYS A 445 0.73 30.07 -12.47
CA CYS A 445 1.78 29.87 -11.46
C CYS A 445 3.04 30.67 -11.85
N GLY A 446 4.10 30.60 -11.06
CA GLY A 446 5.33 31.34 -11.36
C GLY A 446 6.04 30.84 -12.62
N VAL A 447 6.82 31.71 -13.28
CA VAL A 447 7.64 31.35 -14.44
C VAL A 447 9.06 31.05 -13.99
N SER A 448 9.60 29.90 -14.39
CA SER A 448 10.99 29.52 -14.12
C SER A 448 11.95 30.33 -15.00
N GLY A 449 13.00 30.91 -14.40
CA GLY A 449 14.05 31.61 -15.14
C GLY A 449 13.74 33.06 -15.55
N ALA A 450 12.57 33.59 -15.21
CA ALA A 450 12.39 35.04 -15.16
C ALA A 450 13.27 35.55 -14.02
N GLY A 451 14.34 36.29 -14.36
CA GLY A 451 15.37 36.73 -13.40
C GLY A 451 14.78 37.41 -12.16
N ASP A 452 15.54 37.39 -11.07
CA ASP A 452 15.21 37.75 -9.68
C ASP A 452 14.63 39.18 -9.43
N GLY A 453 14.17 39.89 -10.46
CA GLY A 453 13.68 41.26 -10.40
C GLY A 453 12.18 41.46 -10.63
N VAL A 454 11.39 40.40 -10.89
CA VAL A 454 9.92 40.53 -10.88
C VAL A 454 9.42 40.15 -9.49
N PRO A 455 9.07 41.12 -8.62
CA PRO A 455 8.40 40.79 -7.37
C PRO A 455 7.15 39.98 -7.71
N CYS A 456 6.93 38.87 -6.99
CA CYS A 456 5.66 38.14 -7.04
C CYS A 456 4.53 39.18 -7.02
N PRO A 457 3.51 39.04 -7.90
CA PRO A 457 2.42 40.02 -7.97
C PRO A 457 1.94 40.29 -6.55
N GLU A 458 2.04 41.56 -6.15
CA GLU A 458 1.64 42.01 -4.83
C GLU A 458 0.24 41.49 -4.58
N VAL A 459 0.13 40.64 -3.57
CA VAL A 459 -1.15 40.14 -3.10
C VAL A 459 -1.87 41.37 -2.55
N VAL A 460 -2.69 42.00 -3.37
CA VAL A 460 -3.68 42.97 -2.88
C VAL A 460 -4.51 42.21 -1.85
N ALA A 461 -4.40 42.65 -0.60
CA ALA A 461 -4.92 42.02 0.60
C ALA A 461 -6.45 41.95 0.63
#